data_AF-A0A349VXE2-F1
#
_entry.id   AF-A0A349VXE2-F1
#
_cell.length_a   1.000
_cell.length_b   1.000
_cell.length_c   1.000
_cell.angle_alpha   90.00
_cell.angle_beta   90.00
_cell.angle_gamma   90.00
#
_symmetry.space_group_name_H-M   'P 1'
#
loop_
_entity.id
_entity.type
_entity.pdbx_description
1 polymer ?
#
loop_
_entity_poly.entity_id
_entity_poly.type
_entity_poly.pdbx_seq_one_letter_code
_entity_poly.pdbx_strand_id
1 'polypeptide(L)'
;MLGHTIYEGVFTGNGLLGTMTYLAGKNSMRVDIGRTDVYDHRANSADKLFDQARMSLGHFEMEFESPIVQAQGEIYLKDAYAEAKVSTDKGIMRIRTTTLSNDNIILLEVFKKDFNGNYQLTWKPDEAISPRMGFSYTQKPKNYPT
;
A
#
# COMPACT_ATOMS: atom_id res chain seq x y z
N MET A 1 13.07 -6.03 8.73
CA MET A 1 12.17 -5.20 9.57
C MET A 1 11.22 -4.51 8.62
N LEU A 2 9.92 -4.40 8.95
CA LEU A 2 8.98 -3.64 8.11
C LEU A 2 9.18 -2.15 8.38
N GLY A 3 9.43 -1.35 7.35
CA GLY A 3 9.69 0.08 7.52
C GLY A 3 8.47 0.98 7.32
N HIS A 4 8.74 2.29 7.22
CA HIS A 4 7.73 3.35 7.12
C HIS A 4 7.57 3.90 5.71
N THR A 5 8.33 3.35 4.76
CA THR A 5 8.31 3.78 3.37
C THR A 5 8.03 2.61 2.44
N ILE A 6 7.58 2.91 1.22
CA ILE A 6 7.37 1.93 0.16
C ILE A 6 8.64 1.12 -0.19
N TYR A 7 9.83 1.64 0.12
CA TYR A 7 11.11 0.98 -0.15
C TYR A 7 11.48 -0.06 0.92
N GLU A 8 10.78 -0.04 2.05
CA GLU A 8 11.01 -0.91 3.21
C GLU A 8 9.80 -1.81 3.49
N GLY A 9 8.85 -1.84 2.56
CA GLY A 9 7.64 -2.65 2.61
C GLY A 9 7.80 -4.04 1.99
N VAL A 10 6.72 -4.79 2.04
CA VAL A 10 6.58 -6.09 1.35
C VAL A 10 5.48 -6.02 0.31
N PHE A 11 5.64 -6.75 -0.80
CA PHE A 11 4.76 -6.60 -1.95
C PHE A 11 4.40 -7.95 -2.58
N THR A 12 3.27 -7.94 -3.29
CA THR A 12 2.91 -8.98 -4.27
C THR A 12 2.40 -8.33 -5.55
N GLY A 13 2.39 -9.06 -6.66
CA GLY A 13 1.79 -8.58 -7.89
C GLY A 13 1.76 -9.63 -8.99
N ASN A 14 0.82 -9.47 -9.93
CA ASN A 14 0.64 -10.37 -11.08
C ASN A 14 0.91 -9.67 -12.43
N GLY A 15 1.50 -8.46 -12.40
CA GLY A 15 1.76 -7.63 -13.58
C GLY A 15 0.65 -6.64 -13.91
N LEU A 16 -0.60 -6.95 -13.56
CA LEU A 16 -1.72 -6.01 -13.63
C LEU A 16 -1.99 -5.36 -12.27
N LEU A 17 -2.25 -6.20 -11.27
CA LEU A 17 -2.50 -5.82 -9.89
C LEU A 17 -1.23 -5.95 -9.05
N GLY A 18 -1.16 -5.18 -7.97
CA GLY A 18 -0.14 -5.36 -6.95
C GLY A 18 -0.50 -4.74 -5.61
N THR A 19 0.23 -5.15 -4.58
CA THR A 19 0.12 -4.62 -3.22
C THR A 19 1.47 -4.14 -2.71
N MET A 20 1.48 -3.13 -1.84
CA MET A 20 2.65 -2.76 -1.06
C MET A 20 2.22 -2.56 0.40
N THR A 21 2.81 -3.30 1.33
CA THR A 21 2.47 -3.27 2.75
C THR A 21 3.62 -2.70 3.57
N TYR A 22 3.37 -1.69 4.41
CA TYR A 22 4.37 -1.03 5.25
C TYR A 22 3.69 -0.26 6.40
N LEU A 23 4.47 0.26 7.34
CA LEU A 23 3.95 1.05 8.47
C LEU A 23 3.49 2.44 8.02
N ALA A 24 2.32 2.87 8.47
CA ALA A 24 1.78 4.21 8.19
C ALA A 24 1.94 5.17 9.37
N GLY A 25 2.19 4.67 10.58
CA GLY A 25 2.35 5.48 11.77
C GLY A 25 2.83 4.67 12.98
N LYS A 26 2.69 5.25 14.18
CA LYS A 26 3.06 4.58 15.44
C LYS A 26 2.14 3.41 15.80
N ASN A 27 0.90 3.45 15.33
CA ASN A 27 -0.16 2.49 15.64
C ASN A 27 -0.91 2.05 14.37
N SER A 28 -0.31 2.18 13.19
CA SER A 28 -0.96 1.77 11.96
C SER A 28 -0.01 1.21 10.91
N MET A 29 -0.55 0.31 10.09
CA MET A 29 0.08 -0.17 8.87
C MET A 29 -0.90 -0.05 7.70
N ARG A 30 -0.38 0.08 6.49
CA ARG A 30 -1.19 0.20 5.28
C ARG A 30 -0.82 -0.84 4.24
N VAL A 31 -1.80 -1.18 3.41
CA VAL A 31 -1.68 -2.02 2.21
C VAL A 31 -2.15 -1.18 1.03
N ASP A 32 -1.19 -0.67 0.25
CA ASP A 32 -1.47 0.05 -0.99
C ASP A 32 -1.99 -0.92 -2.04
N ILE A 33 -2.94 -0.44 -2.85
CA ILE A 33 -3.50 -1.19 -3.97
C ILE A 33 -3.08 -0.53 -5.28
N GLY A 34 -2.37 -1.28 -6.11
CA GLY A 34 -1.84 -0.82 -7.38
C GLY A 34 -2.51 -1.49 -8.57
N ARG A 35 -2.66 -0.73 -9.66
CA ARG A 35 -3.04 -1.21 -10.99
C ARG A 35 -2.17 -0.58 -12.06
N THR A 36 -1.65 -1.38 -12.98
CA THR A 36 -0.77 -0.87 -14.04
C THR A 36 -1.50 -0.20 -15.20
N ASP A 37 -2.80 -0.49 -15.36
CA ASP A 37 -3.68 0.06 -16.39
C ASP A 37 -4.45 1.32 -15.95
N VAL A 38 -4.24 1.78 -14.71
CA VAL A 38 -4.80 3.04 -14.22
C VAL A 38 -3.74 4.13 -14.29
N TYR A 39 -3.84 4.95 -15.31
CA TYR A 39 -2.92 6.05 -15.56
C TYR A 39 -3.66 7.22 -16.18
N ASP A 40 -3.00 8.38 -16.18
CA ASP A 40 -3.55 9.57 -16.78
C ASP A 40 -3.53 9.51 -18.31
N HIS A 41 -4.67 9.78 -18.94
CA HIS A 41 -4.86 9.69 -20.38
C HIS A 41 -4.93 11.05 -21.09
N ARG A 42 -4.59 12.16 -20.41
CA ARG A 42 -4.67 13.50 -20.99
C ARG A 42 -3.81 13.61 -22.27
N ALA A 43 -4.45 13.92 -23.39
CA ALA A 43 -3.86 13.87 -24.73
C ALA A 43 -2.81 14.97 -25.00
N ASN A 44 -2.93 16.13 -24.35
CA ASN A 44 -2.07 17.30 -24.57
C ASN A 44 -1.10 17.50 -23.40
N SER A 45 -0.27 16.50 -23.13
CA SER A 45 0.70 16.57 -22.05
C SER A 45 1.91 17.42 -22.42
N ALA A 46 2.16 18.48 -21.65
CA ALA A 46 3.42 19.22 -21.72
C ALA A 46 4.55 18.46 -20.98
N ASP A 47 4.20 17.58 -20.03
CA ASP A 47 5.15 16.74 -19.30
C ASP A 47 4.56 15.35 -19.00
N LYS A 48 5.06 14.34 -19.73
CA LYS A 48 4.60 12.94 -19.62
C LYS A 48 4.74 12.38 -18.20
N LEU A 49 5.63 12.93 -17.38
CA LEU A 49 5.81 12.47 -16.01
C LEU A 49 4.61 12.85 -15.12
N PHE A 50 3.83 13.85 -15.50
CA PHE A 50 2.67 14.31 -14.74
C PHE A 50 1.34 13.97 -15.41
N ASP A 51 1.25 13.99 -16.74
CA ASP A 51 -0.02 13.77 -17.44
C ASP A 51 -0.14 12.40 -18.13
N GLN A 52 0.83 11.51 -17.90
CA GLN A 52 0.75 10.08 -18.23
C GLN A 52 1.22 9.20 -17.05
N ALA A 53 1.17 9.75 -15.84
CA ALA A 53 1.58 9.03 -14.64
C ALA A 53 0.60 7.89 -14.34
N ARG A 54 1.10 6.81 -13.72
CA ARG A 54 0.23 5.85 -13.04
C ARG A 54 -0.41 6.52 -11.84
N MET A 55 -1.72 6.36 -11.69
CA MET A 55 -2.45 6.93 -10.56
C MET A 55 -2.41 5.96 -9.38
N SER A 56 -2.34 6.54 -8.17
CA SER A 56 -2.60 5.77 -6.97
C SER A 56 -4.11 5.54 -6.85
N LEU A 57 -4.51 4.34 -6.43
CA LEU A 57 -5.91 4.06 -6.12
C LEU A 57 -6.26 4.42 -4.67
N GLY A 58 -5.26 4.37 -3.79
CA GLY A 58 -5.44 4.40 -2.34
C GLY A 58 -4.94 3.13 -1.69
N HIS A 59 -5.35 2.95 -0.44
CA HIS A 59 -4.85 1.90 0.43
C HIS A 59 -5.88 1.47 1.47
N PHE A 60 -5.73 0.24 1.95
CA PHE A 60 -6.34 -0.14 3.21
C PHE A 60 -5.41 0.25 4.34
N GLU A 61 -5.91 0.99 5.33
CA GLU A 61 -5.19 1.26 6.57
C GLU A 61 -5.76 0.42 7.71
N MET A 62 -4.87 -0.29 8.41
CA MET A 62 -5.16 -0.98 9.64
C MET A 62 -4.63 -0.17 10.82
N GLU A 63 -5.54 0.35 11.63
CA GLU A 63 -5.26 1.17 12.80
C GLU A 63 -5.49 0.34 14.08
N PHE A 64 -4.53 0.37 14.98
CA PHE A 64 -4.55 -0.33 16.27
C PHE A 64 -4.86 0.66 17.41
N GLU A 65 -5.58 0.21 18.44
CA GLU A 65 -5.79 1.02 19.65
C GLU A 65 -4.49 1.30 20.41
N SER A 66 -3.49 0.43 20.24
CA SER A 66 -2.21 0.45 20.93
C SER A 66 -1.04 0.68 19.97
N PRO A 67 0.06 1.31 20.44
CA PRO A 67 1.26 1.45 19.65
C PRO A 67 1.89 0.12 19.22
N ILE A 68 2.49 0.13 18.03
CA ILE A 68 3.29 -0.96 17.50
C ILE A 68 4.65 -0.95 18.20
N VAL A 69 5.02 -2.08 18.80
CA VAL A 69 6.32 -2.26 19.46
C VAL A 69 7.33 -2.97 18.56
N GLN A 70 6.86 -3.76 17.61
CA GLN A 70 7.70 -4.45 16.64
C GLN A 70 6.93 -4.71 15.35
N ALA A 71 7.61 -4.56 14.21
CA ALA A 71 7.06 -4.88 12.91
C ALA A 71 8.04 -5.68 12.05
N GLN A 72 7.53 -6.72 11.40
CA GLN A 72 8.27 -7.64 10.55
C GLN A 72 7.53 -7.81 9.23
N GLY A 73 8.27 -7.83 8.14
CA GLY A 73 7.74 -8.05 6.80
C GLY A 73 8.56 -9.13 6.14
N GLU A 74 7.89 -10.11 5.54
CA GLU A 74 8.52 -11.19 4.79
C GLU A 74 7.78 -11.43 3.47
N ILE A 75 8.56 -11.73 2.41
CA ILE A 75 8.03 -12.15 1.11
C ILE A 75 8.31 -13.65 0.97
N TYR A 76 7.27 -14.44 0.84
CA TYR A 76 7.33 -15.88 0.70
C TYR A 76 7.34 -16.23 -0.79
N LEU A 77 8.54 -16.13 -1.40
CA LEU A 77 8.72 -16.25 -2.85
C LEU A 77 8.21 -17.57 -3.43
N LYS A 78 8.39 -18.68 -2.71
CA LYS A 78 7.95 -20.01 -3.15
C LYS A 78 6.43 -20.13 -3.20
N ASP A 79 5.74 -19.51 -2.24
CA ASP A 79 4.29 -19.62 -2.05
C ASP A 79 3.54 -18.40 -2.62
N ALA A 80 4.27 -17.44 -3.19
CA ALA A 80 3.76 -16.26 -3.87
C ALA A 80 2.87 -15.32 -3.02
N TYR A 81 3.15 -15.20 -1.73
CA TYR A 81 2.48 -14.24 -0.84
C TYR A 81 3.48 -13.36 -0.08
N ALA A 82 3.01 -12.22 0.42
CA ALA A 82 3.75 -11.37 1.35
C ALA A 82 3.00 -11.27 2.68
N GLU A 83 3.73 -11.16 3.77
CA GLU A 83 3.16 -11.05 5.11
C GLU A 83 3.79 -9.92 5.90
N ALA A 84 2.94 -9.11 6.53
CA ALA A 84 3.32 -8.12 7.53
C ALA A 84 2.80 -8.57 8.90
N LYS A 85 3.70 -8.64 9.86
CA LYS A 85 3.43 -9.00 11.26
C LYS A 85 3.73 -7.81 12.16
N VAL A 86 2.76 -7.45 12.99
CA VAL A 86 2.82 -6.34 13.92
C VAL A 86 2.56 -6.85 15.33
N SER A 87 3.44 -6.48 16.27
CA SER A 87 3.29 -6.75 17.70
C SER A 87 2.92 -5.47 18.44
N THR A 88 2.00 -5.57 19.40
CA THR A 88 1.58 -4.51 20.33
C THR A 88 1.55 -5.08 21.76
N ASP A 89 1.21 -4.26 22.76
CA ASP A 89 0.91 -4.75 24.11
C ASP A 89 -0.38 -5.62 24.18
N LYS A 90 -1.22 -5.58 23.14
CA LYS A 90 -2.44 -6.41 23.01
C LYS A 90 -2.25 -7.71 22.24
N GLY A 91 -1.02 -8.00 21.82
CA GLY A 91 -0.66 -9.22 21.09
C GLY A 91 -0.24 -8.95 19.64
N ILE A 92 -0.41 -9.95 18.79
CA ILE A 92 0.18 -10.02 17.44
C ILE A 92 -0.91 -10.04 16.37
N MET A 93 -0.84 -9.09 15.43
CA MET A 93 -1.63 -9.07 14.21
C MET A 93 -0.77 -9.47 13.01
N ARG A 94 -1.33 -10.24 12.07
CA ARG A 94 -0.69 -10.52 10.78
C ARG A 94 -1.64 -10.17 9.64
N ILE A 95 -1.12 -9.47 8.63
CA ILE A 95 -1.77 -9.31 7.34
C ILE A 95 -0.97 -10.10 6.31
N ARG A 96 -1.66 -10.94 5.54
CA ARG A 96 -1.10 -11.58 4.35
C ARG A 96 -1.75 -10.98 3.11
N THR A 97 -0.94 -10.72 2.09
CA THR A 97 -1.41 -10.33 0.77
C THR A 97 -0.95 -11.34 -0.27
N THR A 98 -1.85 -11.69 -1.17
CA THR A 98 -1.59 -12.56 -2.33
C THR A 98 -2.25 -11.91 -3.54
N THR A 99 -1.51 -11.74 -4.63
CA THR A 99 -2.09 -11.30 -5.90
C THR A 99 -2.20 -12.49 -6.84
N LEU A 100 -3.42 -12.96 -7.09
CA LEU A 100 -3.68 -14.18 -7.86
C LEU A 100 -3.35 -13.97 -9.34
N SER A 101 -2.58 -14.91 -9.91
CA SER A 101 -2.13 -14.82 -11.31
C SER A 101 -3.26 -15.02 -12.33
N ASN A 102 -4.24 -15.87 -12.01
CA ASN A 102 -5.25 -16.31 -12.97
C ASN A 102 -6.51 -15.43 -12.98
N ASP A 103 -6.82 -14.82 -11.84
CA ASP A 103 -8.15 -14.24 -11.61
C ASP A 103 -8.16 -12.71 -11.45
N ASN A 104 -7.00 -12.04 -11.55
CA ASN A 104 -6.87 -10.59 -11.28
C ASN A 104 -7.59 -10.19 -9.98
N ILE A 105 -7.24 -10.91 -8.90
CA ILE A 105 -7.76 -10.68 -7.55
C ILE A 105 -6.59 -10.44 -6.61
N ILE A 106 -6.74 -9.44 -5.73
CA ILE A 106 -5.92 -9.29 -4.52
C ILE A 106 -6.68 -9.93 -3.38
N LEU A 107 -6.07 -10.94 -2.75
CA LEU A 107 -6.53 -11.53 -1.51
C LEU A 107 -5.78 -10.89 -0.33
N LEU A 108 -6.52 -10.27 0.58
CA LEU A 108 -6.01 -9.72 1.84
C LEU A 108 -6.60 -10.53 2.99
N GLU A 109 -5.73 -11.17 3.77
CA GLU A 109 -6.12 -11.99 4.91
C GLU A 109 -5.62 -11.35 6.21
N VAL A 110 -6.51 -11.24 7.21
CA VAL A 110 -6.18 -10.70 8.53
C VAL A 110 -6.23 -11.82 9.57
N PHE A 111 -5.09 -12.15 10.16
CA PHE A 111 -4.97 -13.15 11.22
C PHE A 111 -4.85 -12.46 12.58
N LYS A 112 -5.92 -12.58 13.38
CA LYS A 112 -6.05 -11.91 14.68
C LYS A 112 -6.09 -12.86 15.89
N LYS A 113 -5.83 -14.15 15.69
CA LYS A 113 -5.99 -15.18 16.75
C LYS A 113 -5.20 -14.82 18.02
N ASP A 114 -4.03 -14.20 17.86
CA ASP A 114 -3.12 -13.83 18.94
C ASP A 114 -3.21 -12.34 19.29
N PHE A 115 -4.30 -11.65 18.90
CA PHE A 115 -4.53 -10.22 19.13
C PHE A 115 -5.85 -10.00 19.87
N ASN A 116 -5.79 -9.35 21.03
CA ASN A 116 -6.94 -9.13 21.92
C ASN A 116 -7.37 -7.65 22.03
N GLY A 117 -6.77 -6.75 21.24
CA GLY A 117 -7.10 -5.33 21.23
C GLY A 117 -8.15 -4.97 20.18
N ASN A 118 -8.59 -3.72 20.18
CA ASN A 118 -9.38 -3.18 19.08
C ASN A 118 -8.48 -2.79 17.89
N TYR A 119 -9.03 -2.99 16.70
CA TYR A 119 -8.43 -2.54 15.45
C TYR A 119 -9.53 -2.11 14.47
N GLN A 120 -9.18 -1.21 13.55
CA GLN A 120 -10.04 -0.80 12.46
C GLN A 120 -9.33 -1.03 11.13
N LEU A 121 -10.07 -1.52 10.13
CA LEU A 121 -9.59 -1.63 8.76
C LEU A 121 -10.45 -0.72 7.88
N THR A 122 -9.83 0.29 7.28
CA THR A 122 -10.53 1.34 6.52
C THR A 122 -9.90 1.49 5.14
N TRP A 123 -10.72 1.61 4.10
CA TRP A 123 -10.27 2.03 2.77
C TRP A 123 -10.07 3.55 2.75
N LYS A 124 -8.89 3.99 2.34
CA LYS A 124 -8.54 5.40 2.16
C LYS A 124 -8.23 5.63 0.67
N PRO A 125 -9.19 6.18 -0.11
CA PRO A 125 -8.97 6.47 -1.52
C PRO A 125 -7.96 7.61 -1.67
N ASP A 126 -7.09 7.52 -2.66
CA ASP A 126 -6.20 8.62 -3.01
C ASP A 126 -6.88 9.54 -4.05
N GLU A 127 -6.44 10.80 -4.07
CA GLU A 127 -6.87 11.76 -5.09
C GLU A 127 -6.34 11.36 -6.47
N ALA A 128 -7.10 11.67 -7.52
CA ALA A 128 -6.71 11.42 -8.91
C ALA A 128 -5.66 12.43 -9.42
N ILE A 129 -4.55 12.53 -8.67
CA ILE A 129 -3.43 13.42 -8.93
C ILE A 129 -2.17 12.57 -9.10
N SER A 130 -1.30 12.97 -10.02
CA SER A 130 -0.02 12.31 -10.22
C SER A 130 0.75 12.21 -8.90
N PRO A 131 1.20 11.01 -8.48
CA PRO A 131 1.98 10.85 -7.25
C PRO A 131 3.24 11.73 -7.21
N ARG A 132 3.76 12.12 -8.38
CA ARG A 132 4.92 13.02 -8.49
C ARG A 132 4.62 14.44 -7.98
N MET A 133 3.36 14.85 -7.91
CA MET A 133 2.99 16.14 -7.31
C MET A 133 3.34 16.22 -5.81
N GLY A 134 3.50 15.06 -5.14
CA GLY A 134 3.93 14.97 -3.74
C GLY A 134 5.43 15.14 -3.54
N PHE A 135 6.27 15.04 -4.59
CA PHE A 135 7.71 15.17 -4.45
C PHE A 135 8.15 16.64 -4.42
N SER A 136 8.96 16.99 -3.42
CA SER A 136 9.47 18.36 -3.24
C SER A 136 10.51 18.77 -4.28
N TYR A 137 11.23 17.81 -4.86
CA TYR A 137 12.34 18.04 -5.78
C TYR A 137 11.90 18.10 -7.26
N THR A 138 10.63 17.83 -7.58
CA THR A 138 10.15 17.83 -8.97
C THR A 138 9.67 19.23 -9.38
N GLN A 139 10.05 19.67 -10.58
CA GLN A 139 9.48 20.87 -11.18
C GLN A 139 8.03 20.60 -11.56
N LYS A 140 7.09 21.18 -10.81
CA LYS A 140 5.66 20.94 -11.00
C LYS A 140 5.13 21.76 -12.19
N PRO A 141 4.21 21.20 -12.99
CA PRO A 141 3.56 21.96 -14.05
C PRO A 141 2.76 23.14 -13.46
N LYS A 142 2.83 24.31 -14.09
CA LYS A 142 2.15 25.52 -13.63
C LYS A 142 0.63 25.38 -13.64
N ASN A 143 0.10 24.62 -14.60
CA ASN A 143 -1.33 24.40 -14.79
C ASN A 143 -1.61 22.89 -14.68
N TYR A 144 -1.72 22.39 -13.45
CA TYR A 144 -2.19 21.03 -13.21
C TYR A 144 -3.70 21.08 -12.91
N PRO A 145 -4.54 20.39 -13.68
CA PRO A 145 -5.96 20.31 -13.39
C PRO A 145 -6.16 19.54 -12.07
N THR A 146 -6.84 20.18 -11.13
CA THR A 146 -7.31 19.60 -9.86
C THR A 146 -8.76 19.17 -9.99
#